data_AF-A0A2N9XTL8-F1
#
_entry.id   AF-A0A2N9XTL8-F1
#
_cell.length_a   1.000
_cell.length_b   1.000
_cell.length_c   1.000
_cell.angle_alpha   90.00
_cell.angle_beta   90.00
_cell.angle_gamma   90.00
#
_symmetry.space_group_name_H-M   'P 1'
#
loop_
_entity.id
_entity.type
_entity.pdbx_description
1 polymer ?
#
loop_
_entity_poly.entity_id
_entity_poly.type
_entity_poly.pdbx_seq_one_letter_code
_entity_poly.pdbx_strand_id
1 'polypeptide(L)'
;MDKLESNLRVIKNTLGVFGIIGNVIGTIIVIFYCCTIRFFPAGLSVGDVLFCLCIFAIFGILYIVFIGVLHLASKLFLILFEKQIYKILIKKKINPVTFSKDRLFILCLSVIANILILFIAYRIWIQSSSLQTSLVFGFTVYMAIFCVGCMNVFISQWEELKLKNESEPSEENDRRLYFYIRNIKISSKFLFRVGMFITPLIVVSGIYVGLTNITLSLIGVRQSDVTIYVDKNYQHLFYNSENKDYFDKINCSSACQLEHVNILMTNIGTKTKFQIPAKSIHNTTDSPIEFEVPNEAIKGIRNK
;
A
#
# COMPACT_ATOMS: atom_id res chain seq x y z
N MET A 1 -3.74 -40.26 -2.67
CA MET A 1 -2.78 -39.61 -1.74
C MET A 1 -1.92 -38.59 -2.50
N ASP A 2 -1.41 -38.97 -3.67
CA ASP A 2 -0.52 -38.17 -4.54
C ASP A 2 -1.05 -36.78 -4.94
N LYS A 3 -2.38 -36.63 -5.10
CA LYS A 3 -2.99 -35.32 -5.44
C LYS A 3 -2.94 -34.33 -4.28
N LEU A 4 -3.09 -34.81 -3.04
CA LEU A 4 -3.00 -33.96 -1.84
C LEU A 4 -1.55 -33.53 -1.58
N GLU A 5 -0.61 -34.45 -1.75
CA GLU A 5 0.82 -34.19 -1.57
C GLU A 5 1.38 -33.26 -2.67
N SER A 6 0.92 -33.43 -3.92
CA SER A 6 1.17 -32.52 -5.03
C SER A 6 0.64 -31.11 -4.73
N ASN A 7 -0.62 -31.00 -4.30
CA ASN A 7 -1.22 -29.71 -3.94
C ASN A 7 -0.49 -29.04 -2.77
N LEU A 8 -0.11 -29.79 -1.73
CA LEU A 8 0.67 -29.28 -0.59
C LEU A 8 2.06 -28.80 -1.01
N ARG A 9 2.73 -29.52 -1.90
CA ARG A 9 4.03 -29.12 -2.45
C ARG A 9 3.93 -27.82 -3.26
N VAL A 10 2.87 -27.68 -4.07
CA VAL A 10 2.59 -26.45 -4.81
C VAL A 10 2.28 -25.29 -3.85
N ILE A 11 1.47 -25.50 -2.82
CA ILE A 11 1.17 -24.48 -1.80
C ILE A 11 2.45 -24.06 -1.07
N LYS A 12 3.28 -25.01 -0.63
CA LYS A 12 4.55 -24.72 0.05
C LYS A 12 5.51 -23.91 -0.82
N ASN A 13 5.68 -24.31 -2.07
CA ASN A 13 6.56 -23.59 -3.01
C ASN A 13 6.01 -22.19 -3.32
N THR A 14 4.69 -22.07 -3.44
CA THR A 14 4.00 -20.80 -3.67
C THR A 14 4.15 -19.87 -2.47
N LEU A 15 3.95 -20.37 -1.24
CA LEU A 15 4.17 -19.62 0.01
C LEU A 15 5.64 -19.21 0.18
N GLY A 16 6.59 -20.09 -0.16
CA GLY A 16 8.02 -19.76 -0.11
C GLY A 16 8.39 -18.61 -1.05
N VAL A 17 7.88 -18.63 -2.29
CA VAL A 17 8.10 -17.55 -3.26
C VAL A 17 7.41 -16.25 -2.82
N PHE A 18 6.17 -16.33 -2.33
CA PHE A 18 5.47 -15.16 -1.78
C PHE A 18 6.16 -14.59 -0.54
N GLY A 19 6.76 -15.44 0.31
CA GLY A 19 7.55 -15.00 1.46
C GLY A 19 8.79 -14.21 1.05
N ILE A 20 9.55 -14.69 0.05
CA ILE A 20 10.74 -13.99 -0.46
C ILE A 20 10.35 -12.66 -1.11
N ILE A 21 9.37 -12.67 -2.02
CA ILE A 21 8.92 -11.46 -2.72
C ILE A 21 8.32 -10.46 -1.73
N GLY A 22 7.52 -10.93 -0.78
CA GLY A 22 6.91 -10.12 0.27
C GLY A 22 7.95 -9.46 1.16
N ASN A 23 9.01 -10.18 1.54
CA ASN A 23 10.12 -9.61 2.30
C ASN A 23 10.87 -8.54 1.50
N VAL A 24 11.18 -8.77 0.22
CA VAL A 24 11.86 -7.78 -0.62
C VAL A 24 11.03 -6.51 -0.76
N ILE A 25 9.73 -6.65 -1.08
CA ILE A 25 8.81 -5.50 -1.20
C ILE A 25 8.68 -4.79 0.16
N GLY A 26 8.54 -5.54 1.25
CA GLY A 26 8.49 -5.02 2.60
C GLY A 26 9.72 -4.19 2.99
N THR A 27 10.91 -4.73 2.72
CA THR A 27 12.18 -4.02 2.98
C THR A 27 12.24 -2.72 2.19
N ILE A 28 11.88 -2.76 0.89
CA ILE A 28 11.80 -1.55 0.06
C ILE A 28 10.85 -0.54 0.71
N ILE A 29 9.68 -0.99 1.20
CA ILE A 29 8.70 -0.11 1.84
C ILE A 29 9.28 0.58 3.09
N VAL A 30 9.93 -0.19 3.97
CA VAL A 30 10.52 0.40 5.19
C VAL A 30 11.64 1.38 4.86
N ILE A 31 12.49 1.07 3.87
CA ILE A 31 13.56 1.98 3.44
C ILE A 31 12.97 3.28 2.90
N PHE A 32 11.99 3.22 2.00
CA PHE A 32 11.35 4.42 1.46
C PHE A 32 10.61 5.22 2.55
N TYR A 33 10.02 4.55 3.54
CA TYR A 33 9.43 5.24 4.69
C TYR A 33 10.50 6.00 5.48
N CYS A 34 11.60 5.34 5.83
CA CYS A 34 12.75 5.95 6.52
C CYS A 34 13.31 7.15 5.74
N CYS A 35 13.41 7.05 4.41
CA CYS A 35 13.79 8.17 3.55
C CYS A 35 12.78 9.33 3.63
N THR A 36 11.48 9.03 3.59
CA THR A 36 10.39 10.03 3.63
C THR A 36 10.44 10.83 4.93
N ILE A 37 10.68 10.16 6.06
CA ILE A 37 10.82 10.81 7.36
C ILE A 37 12.26 11.23 7.68
N ARG A 38 13.22 11.05 6.76
CA ARG A 38 14.66 11.30 6.96
C ARG A 38 15.20 10.76 8.30
N PHE A 39 14.87 9.52 8.62
CA PHE A 39 15.25 8.89 9.88
C PHE A 39 15.51 7.41 9.68
N PHE A 40 16.70 6.97 10.06
CA PHE A 40 17.10 5.56 10.04
C PHE A 40 17.37 5.10 11.47
N PRO A 41 16.63 4.11 11.98
CA PRO A 41 16.78 3.64 13.34
C PRO A 41 18.14 2.95 13.49
N ALA A 42 18.90 3.35 14.51
CA ALA A 42 20.16 2.72 14.88
C ALA A 42 19.97 1.73 16.03
N GLY A 43 20.87 0.76 16.16
CA GLY A 43 20.83 -0.23 17.25
C GLY A 43 19.66 -1.22 17.14
N LEU A 44 19.42 -1.72 15.92
CA LEU A 44 18.34 -2.67 15.65
C LEU A 44 18.54 -3.98 16.42
N SER A 45 17.50 -4.38 17.16
CA SER A 45 17.45 -5.67 17.86
C SER A 45 16.89 -6.79 16.97
N VAL A 46 17.07 -8.06 17.37
CA VAL A 46 16.38 -9.19 16.71
C VAL A 46 14.85 -9.05 16.82
N GLY A 47 14.35 -8.47 17.92
CA GLY A 47 12.94 -8.15 18.09
C GLY A 47 12.43 -7.17 17.04
N ASP A 48 13.25 -6.19 16.65
CA ASP A 48 12.91 -5.18 15.65
C ASP A 48 12.77 -5.80 14.26
N VAL A 49 13.59 -6.82 13.95
CA VAL A 49 13.48 -7.58 12.69
C VAL A 49 12.16 -8.36 12.63
N LEU A 50 11.78 -9.03 13.72
CA LEU A 50 10.50 -9.74 13.80
C LEU A 50 9.32 -8.75 13.67
N PHE A 51 9.44 -7.59 14.30
CA PHE A 51 8.46 -6.52 14.21
C PHE A 51 8.32 -5.97 12.78
N CYS A 52 9.43 -5.81 12.04
CA CYS A 52 9.40 -5.47 10.62
C CYS A 52 8.67 -6.51 9.77
N LEU A 53 8.80 -7.81 10.07
CA LEU A 53 8.04 -8.85 9.36
C LEU A 53 6.52 -8.71 9.60
N CYS A 54 6.11 -8.31 10.80
CA CYS A 54 4.70 -8.00 11.09
C CYS A 54 4.20 -6.81 10.28
N ILE A 55 5.01 -5.76 10.12
CA ILE A 55 4.72 -4.61 9.24
C ILE A 55 4.47 -5.10 7.80
N PHE A 56 5.33 -5.98 7.28
CA PHE A 56 5.19 -6.51 5.92
C PHE A 56 3.92 -7.34 5.74
N ALA A 57 3.59 -8.18 6.72
CA ALA A 57 2.38 -9.00 6.68
C ALA A 57 1.11 -8.13 6.66
N ILE A 58 1.02 -7.13 7.54
CA ILE A 58 -0.14 -6.24 7.62
C ILE A 58 -0.26 -5.39 6.35
N PHE A 59 0.84 -4.82 5.86
CA PHE A 59 0.84 -4.10 4.58
C PHE A 59 0.37 -5.00 3.44
N GLY A 60 0.89 -6.23 3.34
CA GLY A 60 0.52 -7.19 2.30
C GLY A 60 -0.97 -7.52 2.31
N ILE A 61 -1.56 -7.75 3.50
CA ILE A 61 -3.00 -7.98 3.65
C ILE A 61 -3.80 -6.76 3.18
N LEU A 62 -3.46 -5.56 3.66
CA LEU A 62 -4.13 -4.33 3.24
C LEU A 62 -4.03 -4.12 1.73
N TYR A 63 -2.87 -4.42 1.14
CA TYR A 63 -2.64 -4.31 -0.29
C TYR A 63 -3.48 -5.31 -1.09
N ILE A 64 -3.59 -6.56 -0.65
CA ILE A 64 -4.45 -7.57 -1.28
C ILE A 64 -5.91 -7.12 -1.23
N VAL A 65 -6.39 -6.60 -0.10
CA VAL A 65 -7.75 -6.05 0.02
C VAL A 65 -7.95 -4.91 -0.97
N PHE A 66 -6.99 -3.98 -1.05
CA PHE A 66 -7.03 -2.87 -1.99
C PHE A 66 -7.11 -3.34 -3.46
N ILE A 67 -6.26 -4.28 -3.87
CA ILE A 67 -6.32 -4.90 -5.21
C ILE A 67 -7.66 -5.59 -5.44
N GLY A 68 -8.21 -6.27 -4.44
CA GLY A 68 -9.52 -6.89 -4.50
C GLY A 68 -10.64 -5.89 -4.77
N VAL A 69 -10.62 -4.73 -4.10
CA VAL A 69 -11.56 -3.63 -4.34
C VAL A 69 -11.42 -3.08 -5.76
N LEU A 70 -10.19 -2.85 -6.25
CA LEU A 70 -9.98 -2.41 -7.64
C LEU A 70 -10.46 -3.44 -8.65
N HIS A 71 -10.21 -4.73 -8.40
CA HIS A 71 -10.65 -5.82 -9.25
C HIS A 71 -12.18 -5.86 -9.32
N LEU A 72 -12.89 -5.79 -8.19
CA LEU A 72 -14.34 -5.73 -8.14
C LEU A 72 -14.86 -4.48 -8.85
N ALA A 73 -14.28 -3.30 -8.58
CA ALA A 73 -14.67 -2.06 -9.24
C ALA A 73 -14.51 -2.14 -10.77
N SER A 74 -13.48 -2.82 -11.26
CA SER A 74 -13.22 -3.00 -12.71
C SER A 74 -14.31 -3.81 -13.40
N LYS A 75 -14.97 -4.74 -12.70
CA LYS A 75 -16.06 -5.55 -13.26
C LYS A 75 -17.26 -4.70 -13.64
N LEU A 76 -17.57 -3.62 -12.90
CA LEU A 76 -18.63 -2.69 -13.27
C LEU A 76 -18.40 -2.09 -14.66
N PHE A 77 -17.19 -1.60 -14.92
CA PHE A 77 -16.81 -1.04 -16.22
C PHE A 77 -16.86 -2.08 -17.33
N LEU A 78 -16.35 -3.29 -17.07
CA LEU A 78 -16.40 -4.37 -18.05
C LEU A 78 -17.83 -4.77 -18.41
N ILE A 79 -18.75 -4.77 -17.44
CA ILE A 79 -20.17 -5.06 -17.65
C ILE A 79 -20.88 -3.92 -18.40
N LEU A 80 -20.65 -2.66 -18.01
CA LEU A 80 -21.28 -1.49 -18.64
C LEU A 80 -20.82 -1.30 -20.09
N PHE A 81 -19.53 -1.49 -20.35
CA PHE A 81 -18.93 -1.34 -21.66
C PHE A 81 -18.82 -2.64 -22.45
N GLU A 82 -19.47 -3.71 -22.00
CA GLU A 82 -19.44 -5.06 -22.61
C GLU A 82 -19.69 -5.00 -24.12
N LYS A 83 -20.72 -4.26 -24.57
CA LYS A 83 -21.05 -4.12 -26.00
C LYS A 83 -19.95 -3.43 -26.81
N GLN A 84 -19.32 -2.40 -26.26
CA GLN A 84 -18.26 -1.66 -26.93
C GLN A 84 -16.96 -2.47 -26.99
N ILE A 85 -16.61 -3.11 -25.88
CA ILE A 85 -15.49 -4.05 -25.80
C ILE A 85 -15.70 -5.19 -26.82
N TYR A 86 -16.90 -5.76 -26.86
CA TYR A 86 -17.27 -6.79 -27.82
C TYR A 86 -17.09 -6.34 -29.27
N LYS A 87 -17.54 -5.12 -29.62
CA LYS A 87 -17.33 -4.55 -30.97
C LYS A 87 -15.84 -4.44 -31.35
N ILE A 88 -14.98 -4.11 -30.39
CA ILE A 88 -13.53 -4.04 -30.60
C ILE A 88 -12.92 -5.46 -30.71
N LEU A 89 -13.39 -6.40 -29.90
CA LEU A 89 -12.92 -7.78 -29.89
C LEU A 89 -13.32 -8.56 -31.16
N ILE A 90 -14.56 -8.41 -31.64
CA ILE A 90 -15.02 -8.99 -32.92
C ILE A 90 -14.16 -8.50 -34.07
N LYS A 91 -13.86 -7.19 -34.13
CA LYS A 91 -12.95 -6.62 -35.14
C LYS A 91 -11.57 -7.29 -35.14
N LYS A 92 -11.14 -7.81 -33.99
CA LYS A 92 -9.89 -8.56 -33.83
C LYS A 92 -10.04 -10.08 -33.98
N LYS A 93 -11.22 -10.59 -34.37
CA LYS A 93 -11.56 -12.03 -34.44
C LYS A 93 -11.35 -12.79 -33.12
N ILE A 94 -11.67 -12.13 -32.01
CA ILE A 94 -11.55 -12.71 -30.67
C ILE A 94 -12.94 -13.05 -30.15
N ASN A 95 -13.09 -14.23 -29.55
CA ASN A 95 -14.35 -14.65 -28.95
C ASN A 95 -14.72 -13.75 -27.75
N PRO A 96 -16.02 -13.49 -27.53
CA PRO A 96 -16.46 -12.69 -26.40
C PRO A 96 -16.22 -13.39 -25.08
N VAL A 97 -15.65 -12.65 -24.13
CA VAL A 97 -15.62 -13.06 -22.72
C VAL A 97 -17.06 -13.07 -22.20
N THR A 98 -17.62 -14.25 -21.94
CA THR A 98 -18.95 -14.38 -21.35
C THR A 98 -18.86 -14.19 -19.83
N PHE A 99 -19.55 -13.18 -19.30
CA PHE A 99 -19.65 -12.99 -17.85
C PHE A 99 -20.62 -14.03 -17.25
N SER A 100 -20.25 -14.60 -16.11
CA SER A 100 -20.89 -15.76 -15.46
C SER A 100 -22.37 -15.58 -15.13
N LYS A 101 -23.06 -16.71 -14.84
CA LYS A 101 -24.46 -16.78 -14.37
C LYS A 101 -24.77 -15.85 -13.18
N ASP A 102 -23.78 -15.52 -12.34
CA ASP A 102 -23.95 -14.65 -11.16
C ASP A 102 -23.81 -13.14 -11.44
N ARG A 103 -24.20 -12.69 -12.64
CA ARG A 103 -24.00 -11.31 -13.13
C ARG A 103 -24.56 -10.25 -12.17
N LEU A 104 -25.74 -10.50 -11.58
CA LEU A 104 -26.38 -9.54 -10.67
C LEU A 104 -25.60 -9.38 -9.36
N PHE A 105 -25.11 -10.49 -8.79
CA PHE A 105 -24.31 -10.48 -7.57
C PHE A 105 -22.97 -9.75 -7.79
N ILE A 106 -22.28 -10.06 -8.88
CA ILE A 106 -21.03 -9.39 -9.26
C ILE A 106 -21.28 -7.89 -9.47
N LEU A 107 -22.36 -7.52 -10.14
CA LEU A 107 -22.72 -6.12 -10.37
C LEU A 107 -22.95 -5.38 -9.04
N CYS A 108 -23.68 -5.98 -8.10
CA CYS A 108 -23.89 -5.40 -6.77
C CYS A 108 -22.57 -5.14 -6.03
N LEU A 109 -21.68 -6.15 -5.95
CA LEU A 109 -20.35 -5.98 -5.34
C LEU A 109 -19.51 -4.91 -6.04
N SER A 110 -19.60 -4.83 -7.36
CA SER A 110 -18.84 -3.86 -8.15
C SER A 110 -19.33 -2.43 -7.89
N VAL A 111 -20.64 -2.23 -7.72
CA VAL A 111 -21.22 -0.94 -7.33
C VAL A 111 -20.77 -0.55 -5.92
N ILE A 112 -20.83 -1.48 -4.96
CA ILE A 112 -20.36 -1.24 -3.59
C ILE A 112 -18.87 -0.83 -3.59
N ALA A 113 -18.02 -1.51 -4.35
CA ALA A 113 -16.60 -1.18 -4.47
C ALA A 113 -16.38 0.23 -5.03
N ASN A 114 -17.16 0.66 -6.03
CA ASN A 114 -17.08 2.02 -6.58
C ASN A 114 -17.56 3.08 -5.58
N ILE A 115 -18.64 2.81 -4.83
CA ILE A 115 -19.12 3.71 -3.76
C ILE A 115 -18.04 3.86 -2.69
N LEU A 116 -17.38 2.77 -2.28
CA LEU A 116 -16.30 2.81 -1.31
C LEU A 116 -15.12 3.68 -1.80
N ILE A 117 -14.73 3.55 -3.07
CA ILE A 117 -13.66 4.38 -3.67
C ILE A 117 -14.04 5.86 -3.67
N LEU A 118 -15.28 6.19 -4.07
CA LEU A 118 -15.77 7.57 -4.06
C LEU A 118 -15.81 8.14 -2.63
N PHE A 119 -16.24 7.34 -1.66
CA PHE A 119 -16.23 7.74 -0.26
C PHE A 119 -14.80 8.04 0.23
N ILE A 120 -13.81 7.22 -0.12
CA ILE A 120 -12.40 7.46 0.22
C ILE A 120 -11.89 8.75 -0.43
N ALA A 121 -12.16 8.97 -1.73
CA ALA A 121 -11.77 10.18 -2.43
C ALA A 121 -12.40 11.44 -1.77
N TYR A 122 -13.65 11.35 -1.35
CA TYR A 122 -14.34 12.41 -0.60
C TYR A 122 -13.69 12.66 0.77
N ARG A 123 -13.30 11.61 1.50
CA ARG A 123 -12.58 11.76 2.78
C ARG A 123 -11.23 12.45 2.60
N ILE A 124 -10.49 12.11 1.54
CA ILE A 124 -9.22 12.77 1.19
C ILE A 124 -9.43 14.25 0.89
N TRP A 125 -10.53 14.61 0.22
CA TRP A 125 -10.88 16.01 -0.03
C TRP A 125 -11.06 16.79 1.27
N ILE A 126 -11.89 16.27 2.19
CA ILE A 126 -12.12 16.92 3.49
C ILE A 126 -10.81 17.08 4.25
N GLN A 127 -10.00 16.01 4.34
CA GLN A 127 -8.80 16.00 5.15
C GLN A 127 -7.69 16.90 4.60
N SER A 128 -7.48 16.91 3.29
CA SER A 128 -6.44 17.73 2.66
C SER A 128 -6.86 19.20 2.50
N SER A 129 -8.15 19.52 2.67
CA SER A 129 -8.74 20.81 2.30
C SER A 129 -8.42 21.24 0.85
N SER A 130 -8.03 20.30 0.00
CA SER A 130 -7.61 20.52 -1.39
C SER A 130 -8.42 19.63 -2.32
N LEU A 131 -9.30 20.26 -3.11
CA LEU A 131 -10.06 19.56 -4.14
C LEU A 131 -9.13 18.93 -5.17
N GLN A 132 -8.03 19.60 -5.53
CA GLN A 132 -7.05 19.11 -6.50
C GLN A 132 -6.46 17.76 -6.07
N THR A 133 -6.08 17.61 -4.80
CA THR A 133 -5.52 16.37 -4.28
C THR A 133 -6.52 15.21 -4.38
N SER A 134 -7.79 15.46 -4.06
CA SER A 134 -8.86 14.48 -4.20
C SER A 134 -9.13 14.08 -5.66
N LEU A 135 -9.16 15.05 -6.57
CA LEU A 135 -9.37 14.79 -8.01
C LEU A 135 -8.20 13.98 -8.60
N VAL A 136 -6.96 14.30 -8.26
CA VAL A 136 -5.78 13.53 -8.69
C VAL A 136 -5.85 12.10 -8.16
N PHE A 137 -6.20 11.91 -6.89
CA PHE A 137 -6.40 10.58 -6.32
C PHE A 137 -7.52 9.82 -7.06
N GLY A 138 -8.70 10.43 -7.22
CA GLY A 138 -9.83 9.82 -7.92
C GLY A 138 -9.47 9.42 -9.35
N PHE A 139 -8.87 10.32 -10.12
CA PHE A 139 -8.43 10.04 -11.48
C PHE A 139 -7.44 8.87 -11.54
N THR A 140 -6.41 8.89 -10.69
CA THR A 140 -5.40 7.82 -10.69
C THR A 140 -5.96 6.48 -10.23
N VAL A 141 -6.89 6.44 -9.28
CA VAL A 141 -7.61 5.22 -8.90
C VAL A 141 -8.44 4.68 -10.06
N TYR A 142 -9.21 5.51 -10.76
CA TYR A 142 -10.01 5.05 -11.90
C TYR A 142 -9.13 4.60 -13.08
N MET A 143 -7.97 5.22 -13.30
CA MET A 143 -6.98 4.72 -14.25
C MET A 143 -6.46 3.33 -13.85
N ALA A 144 -6.17 3.11 -12.56
CA ALA A 144 -5.77 1.79 -12.07
C ALA A 144 -6.90 0.75 -12.22
N ILE A 145 -8.16 1.12 -11.95
CA ILE A 145 -9.33 0.26 -12.19
C ILE A 145 -9.39 -0.15 -13.67
N PHE A 146 -9.21 0.80 -14.58
CA PHE A 146 -9.20 0.54 -16.02
C PHE A 146 -8.06 -0.42 -16.40
N CYS A 147 -6.84 -0.17 -15.95
CA CYS A 147 -5.69 -1.05 -16.22
C CYS A 147 -5.91 -2.47 -15.68
N VAL A 148 -6.43 -2.63 -14.47
CA VAL A 148 -6.79 -3.93 -13.88
C VAL A 148 -7.88 -4.63 -14.72
N GLY A 149 -8.87 -3.87 -15.19
CA GLY A 149 -9.88 -4.36 -16.12
C GLY A 149 -9.29 -4.89 -17.43
N CYS A 150 -8.36 -4.14 -18.05
CA CYS A 150 -7.66 -4.59 -19.27
C CYS A 150 -6.84 -5.86 -19.02
N MET A 151 -6.10 -5.93 -17.92
CA MET A 151 -5.33 -7.13 -17.55
C MET A 151 -6.24 -8.35 -17.37
N ASN A 152 -7.42 -8.18 -16.76
CA ASN A 152 -8.41 -9.25 -16.64
C ASN A 152 -8.89 -9.74 -18.01
N VAL A 153 -9.15 -8.83 -18.96
CA VAL A 153 -9.53 -9.21 -20.34
C VAL A 153 -8.40 -10.00 -21.00
N PHE A 154 -7.14 -9.57 -20.87
CA PHE A 154 -6.01 -10.32 -21.41
C PHE A 154 -5.84 -11.71 -20.77
N ILE A 155 -6.12 -11.84 -19.46
CA ILE A 155 -6.11 -13.15 -18.78
C ILE A 155 -7.20 -14.06 -19.33
N SER A 156 -8.43 -13.56 -19.52
CA SER A 156 -9.51 -14.34 -20.12
C SER A 156 -9.18 -14.76 -21.56
N GLN A 157 -8.63 -13.85 -22.36
CA GLN A 157 -8.16 -14.17 -23.71
C GLN A 157 -7.07 -15.23 -23.73
N TRP A 158 -6.16 -15.18 -22.75
CA TRP A 158 -5.12 -16.18 -22.60
C TRP A 158 -5.70 -17.58 -22.34
N GLU A 159 -6.74 -17.67 -21.52
CA GLU A 159 -7.41 -18.95 -21.21
C GLU A 159 -8.07 -19.54 -22.46
N GLU A 160 -8.77 -18.72 -23.24
CA GLU A 160 -9.37 -19.16 -24.51
C GLU A 160 -8.31 -19.58 -25.55
N LEU A 161 -7.25 -18.79 -25.71
CA LEU A 161 -6.15 -19.12 -26.62
C LEU A 161 -5.46 -20.41 -26.22
N LYS A 162 -5.32 -20.68 -24.91
CA LYS A 162 -4.73 -21.91 -24.42
C LYS A 162 -5.56 -23.13 -24.82
N LEU A 163 -6.87 -23.07 -24.60
CA LEU A 163 -7.79 -24.15 -24.99
C LEU A 163 -7.74 -24.41 -26.50
N LYS A 164 -7.73 -23.34 -27.31
CA LYS A 164 -7.60 -23.47 -28.77
C LYS A 164 -6.27 -24.09 -29.19
N ASN A 165 -5.17 -23.72 -28.54
CA ASN A 165 -3.85 -24.27 -28.86
C ASN A 165 -3.68 -25.73 -28.42
N GLU A 166 -4.44 -26.16 -27.40
CA GLU A 166 -4.51 -27.57 -27.00
C GLU A 166 -5.26 -28.42 -28.04
N SER A 167 -6.28 -27.87 -28.71
CA SER A 167 -7.00 -28.57 -29.80
C SER A 167 -6.29 -28.47 -31.16
N GLU A 168 -5.71 -27.32 -31.47
CA GLU A 168 -5.03 -27.02 -32.74
C GLU A 168 -3.69 -26.32 -32.46
N PRO A 169 -2.60 -27.08 -32.25
CA PRO A 169 -1.31 -26.53 -31.92
C PRO A 169 -0.79 -25.62 -33.03
N SER A 170 -0.45 -24.38 -32.68
CA SER A 170 0.15 -23.41 -33.59
C SER A 170 1.30 -22.69 -32.90
N GLU A 171 2.43 -22.57 -33.59
CA GLU A 171 3.59 -21.84 -33.09
C GLU A 171 3.24 -20.36 -32.82
N GLU A 172 2.36 -19.77 -33.63
CA GLU A 172 1.91 -18.39 -33.44
C GLU A 172 1.10 -18.24 -32.14
N ASN A 173 0.22 -19.20 -31.83
CA ASN A 173 -0.55 -19.19 -30.59
C ASN A 173 0.35 -19.42 -29.38
N ASP A 174 1.34 -20.31 -29.49
CA ASP A 174 2.29 -20.58 -28.41
C ASP A 174 3.14 -19.34 -28.08
N ARG A 175 3.58 -18.56 -29.08
CA ARG A 175 4.26 -17.27 -28.87
C ARG A 175 3.40 -16.21 -28.19
N ARG A 176 2.06 -16.26 -28.32
CA ARG A 176 1.14 -15.34 -27.62
C ARG A 176 0.87 -15.78 -26.18
N LEU A 177 0.87 -17.09 -25.93
CA LEU A 177 0.65 -17.67 -24.61
C LEU A 177 1.87 -17.56 -23.70
N TYR A 178 3.07 -17.50 -24.28
CA TYR A 178 4.31 -17.55 -23.53
C TYR A 178 5.35 -16.56 -24.03
N PHE A 179 6.02 -15.92 -23.08
CA PHE A 179 7.25 -15.18 -23.32
C PHE A 179 8.44 -16.10 -23.15
N TYR A 180 9.36 -16.02 -24.11
CA TYR A 180 10.58 -16.80 -24.11
C TYR A 180 11.75 -15.88 -23.74
N ILE A 181 12.38 -16.15 -22.60
CA ILE A 181 13.63 -15.51 -22.20
C ILE A 181 14.71 -16.59 -22.21
N ARG A 182 15.55 -16.57 -23.25
CA ARG A 182 16.49 -17.67 -23.55
C ARG A 182 15.72 -19.01 -23.65
N ASN A 183 16.00 -19.96 -22.76
CA ASN A 183 15.36 -21.27 -22.71
C ASN A 183 14.21 -21.35 -21.69
N ILE A 184 13.82 -20.23 -21.06
CA ILE A 184 12.78 -20.20 -20.04
C ILE A 184 11.46 -19.76 -20.66
N LYS A 185 10.45 -20.63 -20.55
CA LYS A 185 9.07 -20.39 -20.99
C LYS A 185 8.25 -19.79 -19.86
N ILE A 186 7.91 -18.51 -19.96
CA ILE A 186 7.12 -17.77 -18.95
C ILE A 186 5.72 -17.55 -19.48
N SER A 187 4.69 -17.97 -18.75
CA SER A 187 3.30 -17.73 -19.15
C SER A 187 2.97 -16.23 -19.15
N SER A 188 2.41 -15.71 -20.24
CA SER A 188 1.95 -14.32 -20.29
C SER A 188 0.82 -14.04 -19.28
N LYS A 189 0.00 -15.04 -18.91
CA LYS A 189 -0.96 -14.95 -17.80
C LYS A 189 -0.30 -14.63 -16.46
N PHE A 190 0.90 -15.18 -16.19
CA PHE A 190 1.64 -14.84 -14.98
C PHE A 190 2.06 -13.36 -15.00
N LEU A 191 2.56 -12.87 -16.14
CA LEU A 191 2.93 -11.46 -16.29
C LEU A 191 1.74 -10.52 -16.11
N PHE A 192 0.57 -10.83 -16.67
CA PHE A 192 -0.65 -10.02 -16.46
C PHE A 192 -1.08 -10.01 -14.99
N ARG A 193 -0.97 -11.14 -14.28
CA ARG A 193 -1.24 -11.19 -12.83
C ARG A 193 -0.27 -10.33 -12.03
N VAL A 194 1.03 -10.45 -12.28
CA VAL A 194 2.04 -9.60 -11.65
C VAL A 194 1.78 -8.12 -11.98
N GLY A 195 1.41 -7.82 -13.22
CA GLY A 195 1.02 -6.48 -13.67
C GLY A 195 -0.16 -5.90 -12.89
N MET A 196 -1.18 -6.70 -12.54
CA MET A 196 -2.29 -6.26 -11.69
C MET A 196 -1.85 -5.87 -10.26
N PHE A 197 -0.81 -6.52 -9.73
CA PHE A 197 -0.25 -6.19 -8.41
C PHE A 197 0.77 -5.04 -8.45
N ILE A 198 1.43 -4.78 -9.58
CA ILE A 198 2.41 -3.69 -9.67
C ILE A 198 1.75 -2.37 -10.10
N THR A 199 0.80 -2.44 -11.04
CA THR A 199 0.21 -1.25 -11.66
C THR A 199 -0.39 -0.29 -10.63
N PRO A 200 -1.16 -0.74 -9.62
CA PRO A 200 -1.75 0.21 -8.68
C PRO A 200 -0.72 0.90 -7.79
N LEU A 201 0.43 0.28 -7.49
CA LEU A 201 1.52 0.95 -6.76
C LEU A 201 2.14 2.09 -7.55
N ILE A 202 2.18 1.98 -8.88
CA ILE A 202 2.77 2.98 -9.77
C ILE A 202 1.75 4.08 -10.10
N VAL A 203 0.52 3.68 -10.43
CA VAL A 203 -0.48 4.59 -11.00
C VAL A 203 -1.20 5.38 -9.91
N VAL A 204 -1.57 4.74 -8.79
CA VAL A 204 -2.42 5.38 -7.78
C VAL A 204 -1.60 6.35 -6.93
N SER A 205 -1.89 7.64 -7.06
CA SER A 205 -1.17 8.67 -6.32
C SER A 205 -1.32 8.48 -4.81
N GLY A 206 -0.20 8.44 -4.09
CA GLY A 206 -0.18 8.38 -2.64
C GLY A 206 -0.61 7.04 -2.02
N ILE A 207 -0.94 6.01 -2.80
CA ILE A 207 -1.36 4.70 -2.24
C ILE A 207 -0.29 4.09 -1.35
N TYR A 208 0.97 4.20 -1.79
CA TYR A 208 2.12 3.68 -1.09
C TYR A 208 2.27 4.34 0.30
N VAL A 209 2.23 5.69 0.34
CA VAL A 209 2.34 6.46 1.58
C VAL A 209 1.12 6.23 2.47
N GLY A 210 -0.07 6.19 1.89
CA GLY A 210 -1.33 5.95 2.60
C GLY A 210 -1.35 4.58 3.29
N LEU A 211 -1.06 3.50 2.55
CA LEU A 211 -1.01 2.16 3.12
C LEU A 211 0.08 2.02 4.17
N THR A 212 1.27 2.58 3.92
CA THR A 212 2.37 2.56 4.90
C THR A 212 1.96 3.27 6.19
N ASN A 213 1.35 4.45 6.09
CA ASN A 213 0.88 5.20 7.26
C ASN A 213 -0.21 4.42 8.03
N ILE A 214 -1.15 3.78 7.34
CA ILE A 214 -2.17 2.93 7.97
C ILE A 214 -1.51 1.74 8.68
N THR A 215 -0.60 1.03 8.01
CA THR A 215 0.12 -0.11 8.59
C THR A 215 0.88 0.29 9.84
N LEU A 216 1.67 1.37 9.78
CA LEU A 216 2.47 1.83 10.91
C LEU A 216 1.61 2.38 12.05
N SER A 217 0.44 2.95 11.74
CA SER A 217 -0.52 3.39 12.75
C SER A 217 -1.21 2.22 13.45
N LEU A 218 -1.63 1.18 12.72
CA LEU A 218 -2.24 -0.02 13.29
C LEU A 218 -1.30 -0.76 14.25
N ILE A 219 -0.01 -0.73 13.98
CA ILE A 219 1.02 -1.38 14.79
C ILE A 219 1.54 -0.44 15.91
N GLY A 220 1.13 0.83 15.92
CA GLY A 220 1.50 1.80 16.93
C GLY A 220 2.88 2.43 16.77
N VAL A 221 3.56 2.19 15.64
CA VAL A 221 4.85 2.83 15.26
C VAL A 221 4.68 4.30 14.95
N ARG A 222 3.57 4.64 14.29
CA ARG A 222 3.20 6.00 13.96
C ARG A 222 1.95 6.37 14.74
N GLN A 223 1.96 7.50 15.42
CA GLN A 223 0.82 8.02 16.18
C GLN A 223 0.69 9.50 15.87
N SER A 224 -0.54 9.99 15.76
CA SER A 224 -0.82 11.40 15.46
C SER A 224 -1.49 12.04 16.66
N ASP A 225 -1.17 13.30 16.91
CA ASP A 225 -1.81 14.12 17.95
C ASP A 225 -1.79 13.51 19.36
N VAL A 226 -0.60 13.15 19.84
CA VAL A 226 -0.39 12.59 21.18
C VAL A 226 0.28 13.59 22.13
N THR A 227 0.10 13.36 23.43
CA THR A 227 0.87 14.03 24.47
C THR A 227 2.01 13.11 24.91
N ILE A 228 3.24 13.60 24.88
CA ILE A 228 4.44 12.85 25.32
C ILE A 228 5.04 13.47 26.57
N TYR A 229 5.56 12.62 27.45
CA TYR A 229 6.27 13.03 28.66
C TYR A 229 7.73 12.62 28.54
N VAL A 230 8.61 13.63 28.46
CA VAL A 230 10.06 13.42 28.32
C VAL A 230 10.74 13.68 29.65
N ASP A 231 11.67 12.81 30.03
CA ASP A 231 12.47 12.95 31.24
C ASP A 231 13.27 14.27 31.23
N LYS A 232 13.22 15.00 32.34
CA LYS A 232 13.92 16.29 32.51
C LYS A 232 15.42 16.20 32.26
N ASN A 233 16.05 15.05 32.50
CA ASN A 233 17.49 14.86 32.24
C ASN A 233 17.85 15.05 30.75
N TYR A 234 16.88 14.87 29.86
CA TYR A 234 17.05 15.01 28.41
C TYR A 234 16.58 16.37 27.88
N GLN A 235 16.28 17.33 28.77
CA GLN A 235 15.81 18.66 28.39
C GLN A 235 16.85 19.43 27.53
N HIS A 236 18.14 19.14 27.71
CA HIS A 236 19.23 19.71 26.92
C HIS A 236 19.12 19.44 25.41
N LEU A 237 18.43 18.35 25.00
CA LEU A 237 18.19 18.03 23.59
C LEU A 237 17.31 19.09 22.90
N PHE A 238 16.46 19.79 23.65
CA PHE A 238 15.57 20.82 23.14
C PHE A 238 16.21 22.20 23.13
N TYR A 239 17.05 22.50 24.13
CA TYR A 239 17.70 23.81 24.26
C TYR A 239 18.79 24.09 23.22
N ASN A 240 19.40 23.04 22.66
CA ASN A 240 20.38 23.15 21.58
C ASN A 240 19.74 23.14 20.18
N SER A 241 18.41 23.11 20.10
CA SER A 241 17.70 23.12 18.83
C SER A 241 17.50 24.55 18.31
N GLU A 242 17.39 24.70 16.99
CA GLU A 242 17.02 25.96 16.33
C GLU A 242 15.66 26.51 16.81
N ASN A 243 14.87 25.72 17.53
CA ASN A 243 13.54 26.04 18.02
C ASN A 243 13.49 26.28 19.54
N LYS A 244 14.61 26.69 20.13
CA LYS A 244 14.77 26.92 21.58
C LYS A 244 13.62 27.76 22.18
N ASP A 245 13.22 28.83 21.51
CA ASP A 245 12.15 29.74 21.98
C ASP A 245 10.78 29.06 22.18
N TYR A 246 10.51 27.98 21.45
CA TYR A 246 9.31 27.17 21.64
C TYR A 246 9.44 26.29 22.90
N PHE A 247 10.59 25.64 23.07
CA PHE A 247 10.83 24.72 24.18
C PHE A 247 11.06 25.42 25.52
N ASP A 248 11.54 26.67 25.53
CA ASP A 248 11.71 27.49 26.73
C ASP A 248 10.37 27.78 27.44
N LYS A 249 9.25 27.72 26.72
CA LYS A 249 7.90 27.96 27.25
C LYS A 249 7.25 26.70 27.85
N ILE A 250 7.93 25.56 27.77
CA ILE A 250 7.37 24.27 28.15
C ILE A 250 7.65 24.01 29.63
N ASN A 251 6.61 23.64 30.37
CA ASN A 251 6.72 23.42 31.81
C ASN A 251 7.38 22.06 32.08
N CYS A 252 8.63 22.08 32.57
CA CYS A 252 9.43 20.91 32.89
C CYS A 252 9.69 20.82 34.40
N SER A 253 8.76 20.25 35.15
CA SER A 253 8.92 20.05 36.60
C SER A 253 9.76 18.79 36.88
N SER A 254 9.18 17.60 36.68
CA SER A 254 9.81 16.27 36.74
C SER A 254 9.92 15.60 35.38
N ALA A 255 8.99 15.90 34.48
CA ALA A 255 9.01 15.55 33.06
C ALA A 255 8.53 16.76 32.24
N CYS A 256 9.06 16.91 31.03
CA CYS A 256 8.60 17.88 30.05
C CYS A 256 7.39 17.32 29.31
N GLN A 257 6.25 17.99 29.44
CA GLN A 257 5.02 17.63 28.72
C GLN A 257 4.97 18.34 27.37
N LEU A 258 4.93 17.58 26.29
CA LEU A 258 4.77 18.10 24.93
C LEU A 258 3.41 17.66 24.41
N GLU A 259 2.57 18.62 24.04
CA GLU A 259 1.23 18.36 23.50
C GLU A 259 1.20 18.47 21.98
N HIS A 260 0.21 17.83 21.36
CA HIS A 260 -0.02 17.87 19.92
C HIS A 260 1.19 17.40 19.10
N VAL A 261 1.87 16.35 19.58
CA VAL A 261 3.05 15.79 18.93
C VAL A 261 2.62 14.59 18.06
N ASN A 262 3.15 14.51 16.85
CA ASN A 262 3.08 13.33 16.01
C ASN A 262 4.31 12.46 16.26
N ILE A 263 4.11 11.18 16.56
CA ILE A 263 5.16 10.16 16.55
C ILE A 263 5.32 9.69 15.11
N LEU A 264 6.47 9.99 14.50
CA LEU A 264 6.78 9.54 13.14
C LEU A 264 7.30 8.11 13.14
N MET A 265 8.10 7.71 14.14
CA MET A 265 8.59 6.35 14.27
C MET A 265 9.05 6.06 15.70
N THR A 266 8.41 5.07 16.36
CA THR A 266 8.76 4.57 17.70
C THR A 266 8.94 3.04 17.69
N ASN A 267 9.48 2.48 18.78
CA ASN A 267 9.62 1.04 19.05
C ASN A 267 10.59 0.28 18.14
N ILE A 268 11.39 0.98 17.35
CA ILE A 268 12.42 0.40 16.48
C ILE A 268 13.73 1.13 16.72
N GLY A 269 14.80 0.40 17.03
CA GLY A 269 16.11 0.98 17.37
C GLY A 269 16.12 1.72 18.72
N THR A 270 17.08 2.62 18.91
CA THR A 270 17.35 3.28 20.21
C THR A 270 16.67 4.64 20.39
N LYS A 271 16.13 5.22 19.32
CA LYS A 271 15.54 6.56 19.32
C LYS A 271 14.16 6.57 18.68
N THR A 272 13.34 7.51 19.11
CA THR A 272 12.04 7.81 18.52
C THR A 272 12.08 9.17 17.86
N LYS A 273 11.48 9.27 16.67
CA LYS A 273 11.35 10.52 15.94
C LYS A 273 9.95 11.10 16.10
N PHE A 274 9.91 12.38 16.44
CA PHE A 274 8.70 13.17 16.68
C PHE A 274 8.60 14.35 15.73
N GLN A 275 7.38 14.86 15.59
CA GLN A 275 7.06 16.05 14.81
C GLN A 275 5.98 16.87 15.52
N ILE A 276 6.23 18.14 15.79
CA ILE A 276 5.21 19.11 16.21
C ILE A 276 4.70 19.82 14.95
N PRO A 277 3.39 19.72 14.63
CA PRO A 277 2.82 20.32 13.44
C PRO A 277 2.86 21.85 13.54
N ALA A 278 3.16 22.53 12.42
CA ALA A 278 3.25 23.99 12.36
C ALA A 278 1.99 24.71 12.90
N LYS A 279 0.80 24.13 12.68
CA LYS A 279 -0.48 24.68 13.19
C LYS A 279 -0.57 24.72 14.73
N SER A 280 0.21 23.91 15.43
CA SER A 280 0.26 23.91 16.90
C SER A 280 1.18 24.98 17.48
N ILE A 281 1.95 25.66 16.64
CA ILE A 281 2.94 26.66 17.04
C ILE A 281 2.32 28.02 16.75
N HIS A 282 1.81 28.68 17.78
CA HIS A 282 1.04 29.92 17.63
C HIS A 282 1.85 31.15 17.17
N ASN A 283 3.09 31.01 16.72
CA ASN A 283 3.87 32.07 16.09
C ASN A 283 5.06 31.48 15.29
N THR A 284 5.26 32.00 14.08
CA THR A 284 6.56 32.18 13.37
C THR A 284 7.27 31.04 12.62
N THR A 285 6.76 29.81 12.54
CA THR A 285 7.37 28.78 11.65
C THR A 285 6.36 28.15 10.70
N ASP A 286 6.55 28.36 9.39
CA ASP A 286 5.77 27.69 8.33
C ASP A 286 6.10 26.18 8.21
N SER A 287 7.20 25.74 8.83
CA SER A 287 7.66 24.35 8.83
C SER A 287 7.39 23.63 10.15
N PRO A 288 7.00 22.34 10.13
CA PRO A 288 6.88 21.54 11.34
C PRO A 288 8.24 21.35 12.04
N ILE A 289 8.24 21.30 13.37
CA ILE A 289 9.46 21.03 14.16
C ILE A 289 9.62 19.52 14.27
N GLU A 290 10.74 18.99 13.79
CA GLU A 290 11.10 17.57 13.95
C GLU A 290 12.25 17.42 14.95
N PHE A 291 12.16 16.41 15.81
CA PHE A 291 13.20 16.12 16.79
C PHE A 291 13.27 14.63 17.13
N GLU A 292 14.43 14.22 17.66
CA GLU A 292 14.71 12.84 18.03
C GLU A 292 14.98 12.75 19.53
N VAL A 293 14.44 11.71 20.16
CA VAL A 293 14.66 11.47 21.59
C VAL A 293 15.02 10.00 21.80
N PRO A 294 16.03 9.69 22.65
CA PRO A 294 16.29 8.31 23.08
C PRO A 294 15.04 7.67 23.71
N ASN A 295 14.80 6.40 23.42
CA ASN A 295 13.60 5.70 23.89
C ASN A 295 13.50 5.70 25.43
N GLU A 296 14.64 5.63 26.13
CA GLU A 296 14.72 5.64 27.60
C GLU A 296 14.28 6.97 28.23
N ALA A 297 14.29 8.06 27.46
CA ALA A 297 13.85 9.37 27.91
C ALA A 297 12.33 9.54 27.86
N ILE A 298 11.60 8.64 27.18
CA ILE A 298 10.14 8.71 27.07
C ILE A 298 9.54 8.02 28.29
N LYS A 299 8.89 8.79 29.17
CA LYS A 299 8.25 8.27 30.40
C LYS A 299 6.80 7.84 30.19
N GLY A 300 6.16 8.34 29.14
CA GLY A 300 4.79 7.96 28.80
C GLY A 300 4.30 8.65 27.54
N ILE A 301 3.35 8.00 26.87
CA ILE A 301 2.61 8.51 25.72
C ILE A 301 1.13 8.40 26.07
N ARG A 302 0.39 9.50 25.94
CA ARG A 302 -1.06 9.54 26.15
C ARG A 302 -1.75 9.90 24.85
N ASN A 303 -2.60 9.00 24.37
CA ASN A 303 -3.49 9.26 23.25
C ASN A 303 -4.65 10.14 23.72
N LYS A 304 -5.02 11.14 22.90
CA LYS A 304 -6.25 11.91 23.09
C LYS A 304 -7.45 11.15 22.53
#